data_AF-X6MMK4-F1
#
_entry.id   AF-X6MMK4-F1
#
_cell.length_a   1.000
_cell.length_b   1.000
_cell.length_c   1.000
_cell.angle_alpha   90.00
_cell.angle_beta   90.00
_cell.angle_gamma   90.00
#
_symmetry.space_group_name_H-M   'P 1'
#
loop_
_entity.id
_entity.type
_entity.pdbx_description
1 polymer ?
#
loop_
_entity_poly.entity_id
_entity_poly.type
_entity_poly.pdbx_seq_one_letter_code
_entity_poly.pdbx_strand_id
1 'polypeptide(L)'
;QKHTNVFINYQLSNINYQLFVNCSIVQLLNEFNSFHVIWKDRRDNRTHKEPLNPYSITFKQGIQHVLHNLQIRNHFMCGMDELILLECEFDKYKPAISSKYQNIKMNDSDVLLHDIYKHLHHYPIIQVHWEILAIFMVPYKRTIGIERNNLPKNVSFQDISLHQKTKFNPLLYECDIHKLKIIKDTVTIKVTRNNDLQKLLHE
;
A
#
# COMPACT_ATOMS: atom_id res chain seq x y z
N GLN A 1 18.26 30.71 -30.04
CA GLN A 1 17.46 29.51 -30.41
C GLN A 1 17.78 28.38 -29.45
N LYS A 2 16.82 27.96 -28.61
CA LYS A 2 16.83 26.70 -27.85
C LYS A 2 15.38 26.21 -27.75
N HIS A 3 14.99 25.31 -28.66
CA HIS A 3 13.70 24.61 -28.66
C HIS A 3 13.96 23.14 -28.30
N THR A 4 14.00 22.82 -27.00
CA THR A 4 14.19 21.43 -26.54
C THR A 4 13.67 21.24 -25.12
N ASN A 5 12.37 21.49 -24.88
CA ASN A 5 11.74 21.14 -23.60
C ASN A 5 10.27 20.69 -23.68
N VAL A 6 9.63 20.74 -24.86
CA VAL A 6 8.20 20.40 -24.98
C VAL A 6 7.95 18.94 -25.40
N PHE A 7 8.93 18.29 -26.07
CA PHE A 7 8.76 16.93 -26.59
C PHE A 7 8.81 15.82 -25.52
N ILE A 8 9.51 16.02 -24.40
CA ILE A 8 9.69 14.98 -23.37
C ILE A 8 8.41 14.76 -22.54
N ASN A 9 7.67 15.83 -22.22
CA ASN A 9 6.43 15.72 -21.45
C ASN A 9 5.31 14.98 -22.20
N TYR A 10 5.22 15.16 -23.52
CA TYR A 10 4.19 14.51 -24.34
C TYR A 10 4.42 12.99 -24.48
N GLN A 11 5.69 12.54 -24.45
CA GLN A 11 5.99 11.10 -24.48
C GLN A 11 5.71 10.42 -23.14
N LEU A 12 6.00 11.08 -22.00
CA LEU A 12 5.66 10.55 -20.67
C LEU A 12 4.14 10.44 -20.46
N SER A 13 3.35 11.39 -20.96
CA SER A 13 1.89 11.30 -20.88
C SER A 13 1.34 10.16 -21.73
N ASN A 14 1.89 9.91 -22.92
CA ASN A 14 1.41 8.84 -23.81
C ASN A 14 1.74 7.44 -23.26
N ILE A 15 2.91 7.26 -22.65
CA ILE A 15 3.31 6.00 -21.99
C ILE A 15 2.36 5.70 -20.81
N ASN A 16 2.01 6.71 -20.01
CA ASN A 16 1.08 6.55 -18.89
C ASN A 16 -0.34 6.20 -19.36
N TYR A 17 -0.83 6.77 -20.47
CA TYR A 17 -2.15 6.43 -21.01
C TYR A 17 -2.21 5.02 -21.59
N GLN A 18 -1.20 4.59 -22.36
CA GLN A 18 -1.15 3.22 -22.88
C GLN A 18 -1.01 2.17 -21.76
N LEU A 19 -0.23 2.46 -20.71
CA LEU A 19 -0.16 1.62 -19.52
C LEU A 19 -1.51 1.53 -18.80
N PHE A 20 -2.24 2.64 -18.68
CA PHE A 20 -3.55 2.68 -18.02
C PHE A 20 -4.62 1.91 -18.79
N VAL A 21 -4.69 2.08 -20.12
CA VAL A 21 -5.65 1.37 -20.98
C VAL A 21 -5.35 -0.13 -21.01
N ASN A 22 -4.07 -0.53 -21.13
CA ASN A 22 -3.70 -1.95 -21.07
C ASN A 22 -3.95 -2.56 -19.69
N CYS A 23 -3.70 -1.82 -18.60
CA CYS A 23 -4.02 -2.27 -17.25
C CYS A 23 -5.53 -2.48 -17.06
N SER A 24 -6.35 -1.56 -17.60
CA SER A 24 -7.81 -1.64 -17.51
C SER A 24 -8.38 -2.83 -18.30
N ILE A 25 -7.86 -3.13 -19.49
CA ILE A 25 -8.29 -4.29 -20.30
C ILE A 25 -7.87 -5.61 -19.65
N VAL A 26 -6.67 -5.68 -19.06
CA VAL A 26 -6.21 -6.84 -18.28
C VAL A 26 -7.05 -7.05 -17.02
N GLN A 27 -7.46 -5.98 -16.34
CA GLN A 27 -8.37 -6.05 -15.19
C GLN A 27 -9.75 -6.59 -15.58
N LEU A 28 -10.29 -6.15 -16.72
CA LEU A 28 -11.61 -6.59 -17.20
C LEU A 28 -11.63 -8.08 -17.60
N LEU A 29 -10.54 -8.58 -18.20
CA LEU A 29 -10.40 -10.00 -18.55
C LEU A 29 -10.15 -10.89 -17.33
N ASN A 30 -9.54 -10.37 -16.27
CA ASN A 30 -9.32 -11.10 -15.01
C ASN A 30 -10.58 -11.25 -14.15
N GLU A 31 -11.63 -10.45 -14.39
CA GLU A 31 -12.85 -10.48 -13.57
C GLU A 31 -13.76 -11.69 -13.90
N PHE A 32 -13.66 -12.22 -15.11
CA PHE A 32 -14.36 -13.44 -15.53
C PHE A 32 -13.65 -14.68 -14.95
N ASN A 33 -14.26 -15.37 -13.97
CA ASN A 33 -13.69 -16.47 -13.16
C ASN A 33 -12.84 -16.07 -11.95
N SER A 34 -13.08 -14.89 -11.40
CA SER A 34 -12.27 -14.33 -10.33
C SER A 34 -12.56 -14.96 -8.96
N PHE A 35 -11.75 -15.94 -8.60
CA PHE A 35 -11.53 -16.28 -7.19
C PHE A 35 -10.88 -15.06 -6.55
N HIS A 36 -11.58 -14.44 -5.60
CA HIS A 36 -11.10 -13.20 -4.99
C HIS A 36 -10.59 -13.46 -3.60
N VAL A 37 -9.34 -13.08 -3.35
CA VAL A 37 -8.80 -13.01 -1.99
C VAL A 37 -9.11 -11.65 -1.42
N ILE A 38 -9.81 -11.66 -0.30
CA ILE A 38 -10.07 -10.50 0.53
C ILE A 38 -9.13 -10.56 1.71
N TRP A 39 -8.24 -9.58 1.83
CA TRP A 39 -7.35 -9.46 2.98
C TRP A 39 -7.49 -8.09 3.62
N LYS A 40 -7.19 -8.01 4.92
CA LYS A 40 -7.30 -6.77 5.68
C LYS A 40 -5.93 -6.37 6.21
N ASP A 41 -5.58 -5.11 6.00
CA ASP A 41 -4.42 -4.52 6.65
C ASP A 41 -4.79 -4.12 8.08
N ARG A 42 -4.06 -4.63 9.07
CA ARG A 42 -4.30 -4.31 10.48
C ARG A 42 -3.98 -2.86 10.84
N ARG A 43 -3.06 -2.20 10.13
CA ARG A 43 -2.71 -0.79 10.41
C ARG A 43 -3.81 0.16 9.97
N ASP A 44 -4.30 -0.03 8.76
CA ASP A 44 -5.23 0.91 8.12
C ASP A 44 -6.70 0.45 8.19
N ASN A 45 -6.97 -0.77 8.67
CA ASN A 45 -8.27 -1.44 8.62
C ASN A 45 -8.92 -1.47 7.22
N ARG A 46 -8.12 -1.21 6.18
CA ARG A 46 -8.58 -1.23 4.79
C ARG A 46 -8.71 -2.68 4.32
N THR A 47 -9.82 -2.95 3.68
CA THR A 47 -10.09 -4.24 3.04
C THR A 47 -9.63 -4.16 1.60
N HIS A 48 -8.76 -5.09 1.22
CA HIS A 48 -8.24 -5.24 -0.13
C HIS A 48 -8.88 -6.46 -0.77
N LYS A 49 -9.09 -6.39 -2.08
CA LYS A 49 -9.68 -7.47 -2.86
C LYS A 49 -8.81 -7.67 -4.08
N GLU A 50 -8.23 -8.85 -4.21
CA GLU A 50 -7.32 -9.19 -5.29
C GLU A 50 -7.82 -10.44 -6.01
N PRO A 51 -7.93 -10.41 -7.35
CA PRO A 51 -8.27 -11.60 -8.12
C PRO A 51 -7.04 -12.52 -8.21
N LEU A 52 -7.22 -13.79 -7.87
CA LEU A 52 -6.23 -14.85 -8.07
C LEU A 52 -6.82 -15.94 -8.98
N ASN A 53 -5.99 -16.58 -9.80
CA ASN A 53 -6.43 -17.75 -10.57
C ASN A 53 -6.22 -19.02 -9.74
N PRO A 54 -7.28 -19.69 -9.25
CA PRO A 54 -7.13 -20.79 -8.32
C PRO A 54 -6.57 -22.06 -8.96
N TYR A 55 -6.61 -22.16 -10.30
CA TYR A 55 -6.11 -23.31 -11.05
C TYR A 55 -4.60 -23.23 -11.34
N SER A 56 -4.00 -22.04 -11.26
CA SER A 56 -2.58 -21.82 -11.61
C SER A 56 -1.71 -21.43 -10.43
N ILE A 57 -2.31 -21.02 -9.31
CA ILE A 57 -1.56 -20.54 -8.14
C ILE A 57 -1.64 -21.51 -6.96
N THR A 58 -0.50 -21.77 -6.33
CA THR A 58 -0.46 -22.49 -5.06
C THR A 58 -0.85 -21.57 -3.91
N PHE A 59 -1.25 -22.15 -2.78
CA PHE A 59 -1.53 -21.37 -1.58
C PHE A 59 -0.33 -20.53 -1.14
N LYS A 60 0.88 -21.10 -1.19
CA LYS A 60 2.14 -20.42 -0.90
C LYS A 60 2.37 -19.22 -1.83
N GLN A 61 2.20 -19.40 -3.14
CA GLN A 61 2.33 -18.33 -4.11
C GLN A 61 1.28 -17.23 -3.90
N GLY A 62 0.04 -17.61 -3.55
CA GLY A 62 -1.02 -16.66 -3.20
C GLY A 62 -0.66 -15.80 -2.00
N ILE A 63 -0.14 -16.40 -0.93
CA ILE A 63 0.32 -15.64 0.24
C ILE A 63 1.52 -14.74 -0.10
N GLN A 64 2.48 -15.25 -0.88
CA GLN A 64 3.62 -14.45 -1.34
C GLN A 64 3.19 -13.25 -2.19
N HIS A 65 2.16 -13.41 -3.03
CA HIS A 65 1.59 -12.32 -3.80
C HIS A 65 1.02 -11.21 -2.90
N VAL A 66 0.18 -11.59 -1.93
CA VAL A 66 -0.39 -10.64 -0.95
C VAL A 66 0.70 -9.96 -0.13
N LEU A 67 1.70 -10.73 0.31
CA LEU A 67 2.85 -10.22 1.05
C LEU A 67 3.65 -9.19 0.23
N HIS A 68 3.87 -9.45 -1.05
CA HIS A 68 4.59 -8.52 -1.94
C HIS A 68 3.84 -7.19 -2.07
N ASN A 69 2.52 -7.23 -2.24
CA ASN A 69 1.68 -6.03 -2.31
C ASN A 69 1.71 -5.24 -0.97
N LEU A 70 1.65 -5.95 0.16
CA LEU A 70 1.82 -5.37 1.49
C LEU A 70 3.19 -4.72 1.69
N GLN A 71 4.27 -5.35 1.20
CA GLN A 71 5.63 -4.85 1.30
C GLN A 71 5.80 -3.58 0.47
N ILE A 72 5.34 -3.57 -0.78
CA ILE A 72 5.38 -2.38 -1.65
C ILE A 72 4.67 -1.21 -0.96
N ARG A 73 3.48 -1.44 -0.41
CA ARG A 73 2.72 -0.41 0.29
C ARG A 73 3.44 0.12 1.53
N ASN A 74 3.95 -0.77 2.40
CA ASN A 74 4.69 -0.36 3.59
C ASN A 74 5.97 0.40 3.26
N HIS A 75 6.62 0.03 2.15
CA HIS A 75 7.78 0.74 1.63
C HIS A 75 7.42 2.17 1.24
N PHE A 76 6.34 2.35 0.47
CA PHE A 76 5.88 3.69 0.06
C PHE A 76 5.43 4.55 1.24
N MET A 77 4.78 3.95 2.24
CA MET A 77 4.21 4.70 3.38
C MET A 77 5.25 5.06 4.44
N CYS A 78 6.17 4.14 4.75
CA CYS A 78 7.05 4.25 5.92
C CYS A 78 8.51 3.89 5.63
N GLY A 79 8.88 3.60 4.38
CA GLY A 79 10.21 3.10 4.03
C GLY A 79 10.51 1.70 4.57
N MET A 80 9.49 0.97 5.03
CA MET A 80 9.62 -0.38 5.61
C MET A 80 9.46 -1.45 4.54
N ASP A 81 10.51 -2.21 4.25
CA ASP A 81 10.48 -3.31 3.27
C ASP A 81 11.20 -4.58 3.73
N GLU A 82 11.75 -4.62 4.95
CA GLU A 82 12.29 -5.86 5.54
C GLU A 82 11.20 -6.58 6.34
N LEU A 83 10.82 -7.78 5.92
CA LEU A 83 9.83 -8.61 6.63
C LEU A 83 10.46 -9.21 7.90
N ILE A 84 9.83 -8.97 9.05
CA ILE A 84 10.22 -9.54 10.34
C ILE A 84 9.38 -10.78 10.67
N LEU A 85 8.06 -10.65 10.53
CA LEU A 85 7.11 -11.67 10.94
C LEU A 85 6.00 -11.79 9.90
N LEU A 86 5.67 -13.03 9.58
CA LEU A 86 4.51 -13.40 8.80
C LEU A 86 3.75 -14.50 9.54
N GLU A 87 2.48 -14.23 9.83
CA GLU A 87 1.58 -15.15 10.50
C GLU A 87 0.24 -15.19 9.75
N CYS A 88 -0.32 -16.38 9.62
CA CYS A 88 -1.59 -16.63 8.93
C CYS A 88 -2.55 -17.25 9.93
N GLU A 89 -3.62 -16.53 10.26
CA GLU A 89 -4.59 -16.93 11.27
C GLU A 89 -5.69 -17.79 10.61
N PHE A 90 -5.33 -19.04 10.29
CA PHE A 90 -6.18 -19.98 9.53
C PHE A 90 -7.56 -20.22 10.13
N ASP A 91 -7.67 -20.12 11.46
CA ASP A 91 -8.92 -20.23 12.21
C ASP A 91 -9.92 -19.11 11.88
N LYS A 92 -9.44 -17.97 11.39
CA LYS A 92 -10.26 -16.82 11.01
C LYS A 92 -10.55 -16.73 9.51
N TYR A 93 -9.98 -17.62 8.71
CA TYR A 93 -10.20 -17.63 7.26
C TYR A 93 -11.65 -17.97 6.96
N LYS A 94 -12.20 -17.31 5.93
CA LYS A 94 -13.59 -17.55 5.50
C LYS A 94 -13.65 -17.79 4.01
N PRO A 95 -14.19 -18.92 3.54
CA PRO A 95 -14.58 -20.09 4.32
C PRO A 95 -13.38 -20.77 4.99
N ALA A 96 -13.65 -21.45 6.11
CA ALA A 96 -12.62 -22.16 6.86
C ALA A 96 -11.93 -23.20 5.97
N ILE A 97 -10.59 -23.21 6.03
CA ILE A 97 -9.79 -24.22 5.34
C ILE A 97 -9.95 -25.55 6.08
N SER A 98 -10.14 -26.64 5.32
CA SER A 98 -10.20 -28.00 5.88
C SER A 98 -8.98 -28.30 6.74
N SER A 99 -9.19 -29.00 7.87
CA SER A 99 -8.12 -29.37 8.82
C SER A 99 -6.95 -30.11 8.16
N LYS A 100 -7.21 -30.83 7.07
CA LYS A 100 -6.18 -31.46 6.21
C LYS A 100 -5.08 -30.48 5.80
N TYR A 101 -5.43 -29.22 5.58
CA TYR A 101 -4.56 -28.19 5.05
C TYR A 101 -4.12 -27.16 6.12
N GLN A 102 -4.59 -27.26 7.37
CA GLN A 102 -4.18 -26.36 8.45
C GLN A 102 -2.74 -26.61 8.94
N ASN A 103 -2.29 -27.87 8.88
CA ASN A 103 -0.90 -28.25 9.21
C ASN A 103 0.09 -27.97 8.09
N ILE A 104 -0.34 -27.30 7.02
CA ILE A 104 0.55 -26.87 5.96
C ILE A 104 1.54 -25.86 6.54
N LYS A 105 2.77 -26.31 6.74
CA LYS A 105 3.89 -25.38 6.91
C LYS A 105 4.05 -24.62 5.59
N MET A 106 4.17 -23.29 5.65
CA MET A 106 4.39 -22.44 4.47
C MET A 106 5.51 -22.91 3.55
N ASN A 107 6.46 -23.67 4.07
CA ASN A 107 7.61 -24.14 3.33
C ASN A 107 7.26 -25.28 2.35
N ASP A 108 6.26 -26.12 2.64
CA ASP A 108 6.00 -27.39 1.92
C ASP A 108 4.72 -27.40 1.05
N SER A 109 4.04 -26.27 0.91
CA SER A 109 2.73 -26.24 0.25
C SER A 109 2.79 -25.91 -1.24
N ASP A 110 2.98 -26.95 -2.06
CA ASP A 110 2.69 -26.88 -3.49
C ASP A 110 1.20 -27.16 -3.79
N VAL A 111 0.34 -27.07 -2.78
CA VAL A 111 -1.10 -27.28 -2.90
C VAL A 111 -1.73 -26.11 -3.65
N LEU A 112 -2.42 -26.42 -4.74
CA LEU A 112 -3.19 -25.44 -5.52
C LEU A 112 -4.37 -24.90 -4.72
N LEU A 113 -4.71 -23.62 -4.92
CA LEU A 113 -5.93 -23.05 -4.34
C LEU A 113 -7.18 -23.81 -4.79
N HIS A 114 -7.19 -24.32 -6.02
CA HIS A 114 -8.23 -25.22 -6.51
C HIS A 114 -8.45 -26.41 -5.59
N ASP A 115 -7.40 -27.12 -5.19
CA ASP A 115 -7.54 -28.30 -4.35
C ASP A 115 -8.07 -28.01 -2.95
N ILE A 116 -7.83 -26.80 -2.45
CA ILE A 116 -8.33 -26.35 -1.14
C ILE A 116 -9.81 -25.99 -1.23
N TYR A 117 -10.23 -25.30 -2.30
CA TYR A 117 -11.53 -24.63 -2.35
C TYR A 117 -12.54 -25.25 -3.33
N LYS A 118 -12.16 -26.25 -4.14
CA LYS A 118 -13.03 -26.88 -5.15
C LYS A 118 -14.35 -27.47 -4.64
N HIS A 119 -14.41 -27.78 -3.35
CA HIS A 119 -15.60 -28.38 -2.73
C HIS A 119 -16.62 -27.35 -2.24
N LEU A 120 -16.33 -26.05 -2.38
CA LEU A 120 -17.23 -24.99 -1.97
C LEU A 120 -18.32 -24.73 -3.00
N HIS A 121 -19.48 -24.33 -2.51
CA HIS A 121 -20.58 -23.90 -3.35
C HIS A 121 -20.17 -22.67 -4.18
N HIS A 122 -20.53 -22.64 -5.46
CA HIS A 122 -20.19 -21.60 -6.43
C HIS A 122 -18.69 -21.46 -6.82
N TYR A 123 -17.83 -22.41 -6.46
CA TYR A 123 -16.45 -22.43 -6.98
C TYR A 123 -16.44 -22.49 -8.53
N PRO A 124 -15.58 -21.73 -9.24
CA PRO A 124 -14.49 -20.88 -8.73
C PRO A 124 -14.89 -19.44 -8.36
N ILE A 125 -16.14 -19.04 -8.60
CA ILE A 125 -16.65 -17.68 -8.37
C ILE A 125 -16.99 -17.50 -6.88
N ILE A 126 -15.96 -17.50 -6.05
CA ILE A 126 -16.08 -17.33 -4.60
C ILE A 126 -15.18 -16.20 -4.10
N GLN A 127 -15.57 -15.63 -2.97
CA GLN A 127 -14.74 -14.71 -2.20
C GLN A 127 -14.18 -15.45 -1.00
N VAL A 128 -12.86 -15.39 -0.85
CA VAL A 128 -12.15 -16.01 0.26
C VAL A 128 -11.46 -14.92 1.07
N HIS A 129 -11.73 -14.90 2.36
CA HIS A 129 -11.10 -14.01 3.32
C HIS A 129 -9.88 -14.68 3.94
N TRP A 130 -8.73 -14.03 3.81
CA TRP A 130 -7.48 -14.40 4.48
C TRP A 130 -7.13 -13.34 5.53
N GLU A 131 -6.84 -13.79 6.75
CA GLU A 131 -6.34 -12.94 7.84
C GLU A 131 -4.85 -13.16 8.01
N ILE A 132 -4.07 -12.24 7.44
CA ILE A 132 -2.60 -12.31 7.39
C ILE A 132 -2.02 -11.18 8.22
N LEU A 133 -1.20 -11.53 9.20
CA LEU A 133 -0.42 -10.59 9.98
C LEU A 133 0.99 -10.53 9.40
N ALA A 134 1.38 -9.34 8.93
CA ALA A 134 2.74 -9.08 8.45
C ALA A 134 3.34 -7.87 9.16
N ILE A 135 4.56 -8.03 9.70
CA ILE A 135 5.33 -6.96 10.34
C ILE A 135 6.57 -6.66 9.52
N PHE A 136 6.72 -5.41 9.10
CA PHE A 136 7.86 -4.92 8.35
C PHE A 136 8.67 -3.89 9.15
N MET A 137 9.94 -3.77 8.81
CA MET A 137 10.88 -2.78 9.35
C MET A 137 11.67 -2.12 8.23
N VAL A 138 12.24 -0.95 8.54
CA VAL A 138 13.21 -0.28 7.67
C VAL A 138 14.53 -1.04 7.73
N PRO A 139 15.09 -1.51 6.61
CA PRO A 139 16.37 -2.20 6.60
C PRO A 139 17.45 -1.35 7.25
N TYR A 140 18.28 -1.95 8.10
CA TYR A 140 19.36 -1.23 8.80
C TYR A 140 20.27 -0.45 7.85
N LYS A 141 20.49 -0.96 6.62
CA LYS A 141 21.26 -0.29 5.56
C LYS A 141 20.72 1.09 5.17
N ARG A 142 19.44 1.38 5.46
CA ARG A 142 18.77 2.66 5.19
C ARG A 142 18.46 3.44 6.47
N THR A 143 18.94 2.97 7.63
CA THR A 143 18.79 3.68 8.90
C THR A 143 20.03 4.51 9.21
N ILE A 144 19.86 5.71 9.78
CA ILE A 144 20.96 6.53 10.29
C ILE A 144 21.10 6.22 11.77
N GLY A 145 22.23 5.62 12.16
CA GLY A 145 22.57 5.41 13.55
C GLY A 145 22.76 6.76 14.25
N ILE A 146 21.85 7.11 15.16
CA ILE A 146 22.05 8.24 16.06
C ILE A 146 22.75 7.68 17.30
N GLU A 147 24.08 7.67 17.30
CA GLU A 147 24.85 7.38 18.50
C GLU A 147 24.56 8.45 19.55
N ARG A 148 23.78 8.08 20.57
CA ARG A 148 23.47 8.93 21.74
C ARG A 148 24.66 8.98 22.70
N ASN A 149 25.86 9.25 22.20
CA ASN A 149 27.05 9.29 23.06
C ASN A 149 27.08 10.52 23.97
N ASN A 150 26.30 11.57 23.63
CA ASN A 150 26.27 12.83 24.39
C ASN A 150 24.85 13.27 24.80
N LEU A 151 23.88 12.35 24.98
CA LEU A 151 22.67 12.74 25.69
C LEU A 151 23.01 12.88 27.18
N PRO A 152 22.87 14.09 27.76
CA PRO A 152 23.16 14.28 29.16
C PRO A 152 22.19 13.40 29.97
N LYS A 153 22.75 12.41 30.68
CA LYS A 153 22.00 11.59 31.63
C LYS A 153 21.49 12.51 32.71
N ASN A 154 20.18 12.76 32.71
CA ASN A 154 19.44 13.44 33.78
C ASN A 154 19.87 14.89 34.01
N VAL A 155 19.51 15.80 33.11
CA VAL A 155 19.30 17.19 33.51
C VAL A 155 17.87 17.26 34.06
N SER A 156 17.74 17.47 35.38
CA SER A 156 16.46 17.85 35.99
C SER A 156 15.85 18.99 35.18
N PHE A 157 14.57 18.90 34.84
CA PHE A 157 13.84 19.96 34.13
C PHE A 157 13.90 21.28 34.91
N GLN A 158 14.97 22.03 34.70
CA GLN A 158 15.06 23.44 35.01
C GLN A 158 14.95 24.14 33.67
N ASP A 159 13.95 25.01 33.56
CA ASP A 159 13.78 25.93 32.46
C ASP A 159 15.06 26.74 32.26
N ILE A 160 15.87 26.36 31.27
CA ILE A 160 17.08 27.08 30.92
C ILE A 160 16.82 27.87 29.63
N SER A 161 16.68 29.17 29.86
CA SER A 161 16.76 30.26 28.89
C SER A 161 17.91 30.06 27.88
N LEU A 162 17.54 29.90 26.62
CA LEU A 162 18.41 29.77 25.44
C LEU A 162 19.06 31.12 25.07
N HIS A 163 20.27 31.37 25.56
CA HIS A 163 21.08 32.54 25.18
C HIS A 163 22.51 32.19 24.75
N GLN A 164 22.69 31.34 23.73
CA GLN A 164 23.77 31.53 22.74
C GLN A 164 23.52 30.72 21.46
N LYS A 165 23.59 31.41 20.32
CA LYS A 165 22.95 31.06 19.05
C LYS A 165 23.92 30.32 18.12
N THR A 166 23.73 29.02 17.91
CA THR A 166 23.90 28.45 16.57
C THR A 166 22.55 28.57 15.86
N LYS A 167 22.53 29.17 14.66
CA LYS A 167 21.30 29.48 13.94
C LYS A 167 20.73 28.20 13.33
N PHE A 168 20.12 27.38 14.18
CA PHE A 168 19.08 26.44 13.78
C PHE A 168 18.09 27.22 12.90
N ASN A 169 17.81 26.72 11.70
CA ASN A 169 16.85 27.31 10.77
C ASN A 169 15.52 26.52 10.84
N PRO A 170 14.66 26.82 11.81
CA PRO A 170 13.39 26.13 12.02
C PRO A 170 12.37 26.37 10.89
N LEU A 171 12.64 27.30 9.96
CA LEU A 171 11.73 27.62 8.85
C LEU A 171 11.66 26.53 7.77
N LEU A 172 12.56 25.54 7.76
CA LEU A 172 12.47 24.43 6.82
C LEU A 172 11.58 23.28 7.31
N TYR A 173 11.14 23.31 8.57
CA TYR A 173 10.28 22.26 9.14
C TYR A 173 9.02 22.76 9.83
N GLU A 174 8.77 24.07 9.84
CA GLU A 174 7.42 24.57 10.06
C GLU A 174 6.64 24.30 8.76
N CYS A 175 6.10 23.08 8.67
CA CYS A 175 5.12 22.71 7.68
C CYS A 175 4.03 23.78 7.75
N ASP A 176 4.03 24.68 6.77
CA ASP A 176 3.23 25.90 6.79
C ASP A 176 1.78 25.50 6.48
N ILE A 177 1.12 24.94 7.50
CA ILE A 177 -0.25 24.45 7.45
C ILE A 177 -1.17 25.56 6.95
N HIS A 178 -0.83 26.82 7.21
CA HIS A 178 -1.51 27.98 6.67
C HIS A 178 -1.33 28.11 5.15
N LYS A 179 -0.12 27.94 4.60
CA LYS A 179 0.06 27.87 3.13
C LYS A 179 -0.69 26.70 2.49
N LEU A 180 -0.68 25.52 3.13
CA LEU A 180 -1.45 24.35 2.64
C LEU A 180 -2.96 24.61 2.70
N LYS A 181 -3.45 25.29 3.74
CA LYS A 181 -4.84 25.71 3.87
C LYS A 181 -5.22 26.75 2.81
N ILE A 182 -4.37 27.75 2.56
CA ILE A 182 -4.58 28.74 1.49
C ILE A 182 -4.64 28.07 0.12
N ILE A 183 -3.78 27.09 -0.17
CA ILE A 183 -3.81 26.32 -1.42
C ILE A 183 -5.13 25.54 -1.53
N LYS A 184 -5.53 24.83 -0.46
CA LYS A 184 -6.78 24.07 -0.42
C LYS A 184 -8.00 24.98 -0.63
N ASP A 185 -8.06 26.11 0.06
CA ASP A 185 -9.16 27.06 -0.02
C ASP A 185 -9.22 27.71 -1.42
N THR A 186 -8.07 28.05 -2.00
CA THR A 186 -7.98 28.59 -3.36
C THR A 186 -8.47 27.59 -4.42
N VAL A 187 -8.07 26.31 -4.30
CA VAL A 187 -8.52 25.24 -5.21
C VAL A 187 -10.03 25.03 -5.06
N THR A 188 -10.53 25.01 -3.83
CA THR A 188 -11.96 24.81 -3.56
C THR A 188 -12.79 25.95 -4.16
N ILE A 189 -12.39 27.21 -3.97
CA ILE A 189 -13.06 28.39 -4.55
C ILE A 189 -13.02 28.38 -6.08
N LYS A 190 -11.91 27.94 -6.71
CA LYS A 190 -11.83 27.80 -8.17
C LYS A 190 -12.79 26.73 -8.70
N VAL A 191 -12.94 25.61 -7.98
CA VAL A 191 -13.87 24.54 -8.34
C VAL A 191 -15.32 25.02 -8.22
N THR A 192 -15.67 25.80 -7.20
CA THR A 192 -17.03 26.35 -7.04
C THR A 192 -17.37 27.45 -8.05
N ARG A 193 -16.35 28.13 -8.63
CA ARG A 193 -16.55 29.14 -9.68
C ARG A 193 -16.64 28.56 -11.10
N ASN A 194 -16.04 27.39 -11.36
CA ASN A 194 -16.07 26.73 -12.67
C ASN A 194 -17.29 25.79 -12.83
N ASN A 195 -18.49 26.24 -12.44
CA ASN A 195 -19.74 25.49 -12.62
C ASN A 195 -20.23 25.48 -14.09
N ASP A 196 -19.56 26.20 -14.99
CA ASP A 196 -19.90 26.21 -16.42
C ASP A 196 -19.63 24.85 -17.08
N LEU A 197 -18.61 24.11 -16.62
CA LEU A 197 -18.36 22.73 -17.06
C LEU A 197 -19.38 21.73 -16.51
N GLN A 198 -19.95 22.01 -15.34
CA GLN A 198 -20.98 21.17 -14.73
C GLN A 198 -22.33 21.33 -15.46
N LYS A 199 -22.60 22.52 -16.03
CA LYS A 199 -23.76 22.75 -16.91
C LYS A 199 -23.65 22.06 -18.27
N LEU A 200 -22.44 21.82 -18.77
CA LEU A 200 -22.20 21.11 -20.04
C LEU A 200 -22.43 19.58 -19.97
N LEU A 201 -22.48 19.01 -18.77
CA LEU A 201 -22.63 17.56 -18.56
C LEU A 201 -24.03 17.15 -18.08
N HIS A 202 -24.98 18.09 -18.08
CA HIS A 202 -26.40 17.87 -17.74
C HIS A 202 -27.33 18.22 -18.92
N GLU A 203 -26.95 17.81 -20.14
CA GLU A 203 -27.92 17.53 -21.22
C GLU A 203 -28.33 16.05 -21.18
#